data_AF-A0A941Z8F4-F1
#
_entry.id   AF-A0A941Z8F4-F1
#
_cell.length_a   1.000
_cell.length_b   1.000
_cell.length_c   1.000
_cell.angle_alpha   90.00
_cell.angle_beta   90.00
_cell.angle_gamma   90.00
#
_symmetry.space_group_name_H-M   'P 1'
#
loop_
_entity.id
_entity.type
_entity.pdbx_description
1 polymer ?
#
loop_
_entity_poly.entity_id
_entity_poly.type
_entity_poly.pdbx_seq_one_letter_code
_entity_poly.pdbx_strand_id
1 'polypeptide(L)' 'MRPYFVAALSHESAGNSRVVINNHTFNLPNNVTQGKYGLGGTLDIVEDISTYAEIHYQKGNKAKSPFNATIGVCVSC' A
#
# COMPACT_ATOMS: atom_id res chain seq x y z
N MET A 1 -23.31 4.96 4.60
CA MET A 1 -22.28 4.29 3.78
C MET A 1 -21.62 5.30 2.86
N ARG A 2 -20.28 5.40 2.90
CA ARG A 2 -19.48 6.38 2.17
C ARG A 2 -18.42 5.64 1.33
N PRO A 3 -18.69 5.33 0.05
CA PRO A 3 -17.70 4.70 -0.82
C PRO A 3 -16.63 5.70 -1.27
N TYR A 4 -15.40 5.24 -1.45
CA TYR A 4 -14.28 6.05 -1.97
C TYR A 4 -13.29 5.19 -2.77
N PHE A 5 -12.56 5.85 -3.67
CA PHE A 5 -11.50 5.24 -4.46
C PHE A 5 -10.15 5.79 -4.01
N VAL A 6 -9.14 4.92 -3.97
CA VAL A 6 -7.79 5.26 -3.53
C VAL A 6 -6.83 4.96 -4.67
N ALA A 7 -6.13 6.00 -5.15
CA ALA A 7 -5.03 5.85 -6.08
C ALA A 7 -3.76 6.38 -5.42
N ALA A 8 -2.73 5.53 -5.35
CA ALA A 8 -1.45 5.88 -4.77
C ALA A 8 -0.33 5.51 -5.73
N LEU A 9 0.56 6.46 -5.99
CA LEU A 9 1.79 6.23 -6.74
C LEU A 9 2.94 6.21 -5.73
N SER A 10 3.54 5.05 -5.54
CA SER A 10 4.75 4.91 -4.73
C SER A 10 5.95 4.93 -5.66
N HIS A 11 6.68 6.04 -5.62
CA HIS A 11 8.02 6.12 -6.19
C HIS A 11 9.01 5.83 -5.06
N GLU A 12 9.43 4.58 -4.94
CA GLU A 12 10.57 4.24 -4.09
C GLU A 12 11.83 4.77 -4.77
N SER A 13 12.16 6.04 -4.51
CA SER A 13 13.51 6.55 -4.74
C SER A 13 14.38 5.97 -3.63
N ALA A 14 14.79 4.71 -3.82
CA ALA A 14 15.80 4.09 -2.98
C ALA A 14 17.10 4.85 -3.21
N GLY A 15 17.34 5.87 -2.39
CA GLY A 15 18.63 6.52 -2.27
C GLY A 15 19.70 5.44 -2.08
N ASN A 16 20.50 5.28 -3.12
CA ASN A 16 21.70 4.46 -3.28
C ASN A 16 22.26 3.86 -1.97
N SER A 17 21.71 2.74 -1.51
CA SER A 17 22.31 1.95 -0.43
C SER A 17 23.19 0.88 -1.07
N ARG A 18 24.46 1.25 -1.34
CA ARG A 18 25.53 0.33 -1.73
C ARG A 18 25.80 -0.61 -0.57
N VAL A 19 25.23 -1.81 -0.59
CA VAL A 19 25.61 -2.88 0.33
C VAL A 19 26.65 -3.74 -0.38
N VAL A 20 27.92 -3.57 -0.04
CA VAL A 20 29.02 -4.38 -0.56
C VAL A 20 29.13 -5.62 0.34
N ILE A 21 28.70 -6.78 -0.14
CA ILE A 21 28.93 -8.07 0.52
C ILE A 21 29.77 -8.93 -0.43
N ASN A 22 31.00 -9.25 0.00
CA ASN A 22 31.91 -10.21 -0.63
C ASN A 22 32.17 -10.05 -2.14
N ASN A 23 32.73 -8.89 -2.55
CA ASN A 23 33.37 -8.68 -3.86
C ASN A 23 32.47 -8.88 -5.11
N HIS A 24 31.17 -9.04 -4.95
CA HIS A 24 30.20 -9.14 -6.04
C HIS A 24 29.31 -7.90 -6.04
N THR A 25 29.55 -7.00 -6.98
CA THR A 25 28.74 -5.79 -7.19
C THR A 25 27.38 -6.17 -7.78
N PHE A 26 26.38 -6.39 -6.93
CA PHE A 26 24.99 -6.55 -7.38
C PHE A 26 24.41 -5.18 -7.71
N ASN A 27 24.47 -4.82 -8.99
CA ASN A 27 23.78 -3.64 -9.53
C ASN A 27 22.31 -4.05 -9.76
N LEU A 28 21.45 -3.84 -8.76
CA LEU A 28 20.00 -3.97 -8.93
C LEU A 28 19.49 -2.58 -9.34
N PRO A 29 19.06 -2.36 -10.59
CA PRO A 29 18.25 -1.19 -10.91
C PRO A 29 16.82 -1.50 -10.44
N ASN A 30 16.57 -1.44 -9.15
CA ASN A 30 15.21 -1.51 -8.59
C ASN A 30 14.54 -0.13 -8.69
N ASN A 31 14.41 0.36 -9.92
CA ASN A 31 13.45 1.40 -10.30
C ASN A 31 12.06 0.76 -10.27
N VAL A 32 11.54 0.46 -9.09
CA VAL A 32 10.21 -0.12 -8.94
C VAL A 32 9.21 1.01 -8.73
N THR A 33 8.72 1.59 -9.84
CA THR A 33 7.53 2.44 -9.81
C THR A 33 6.33 1.54 -9.51
N GLN A 34 5.83 1.56 -8.27
CA GLN A 34 4.69 0.73 -7.86
C GLN A 34 3.43 1.58 -7.87
N GLY A 35 2.55 1.32 -8.84
CA GLY A 35 1.19 1.84 -8.85
C GLY A 35 0.31 1.01 -7.93
N LYS A 36 -0.37 1.67 -7.00
CA LYS A 36 -1.38 1.09 -6.12
C LYS A 36 -2.73 1.70 -6.43
N TYR A 37 -3.74 0.86 -6.55
CA TYR A 37 -5.12 1.27 -6.76
C TYR A 37 -6.01 0.45 -5.83
N GLY A 38 -6.99 1.09 -5.22
CA GLY A 38 -7.84 0.47 -4.22
C GLY A 38 -9.22 1.08 -4.15
N LEU A 39 -10.13 0.33 -3.55
CA LEU A 39 -11.52 0.70 -3.35
C LEU A 39 -11.83 0.51 -1.87
N GLY A 40 -12.53 1.47 -1.29
CA GLY A 40 -12.88 1.45 0.12
C GLY A 40 -14.29 1.97 0.37
N GLY A 41 -14.78 1.66 1.56
CA GLY A 41 -16.05 2.16 2.03
C GLY A 41 -16.07 2.31 3.54
N THR A 42 -16.72 3.37 4.01
CA THR A 42 -16.97 3.60 5.44
C THR A 42 -18.45 3.43 5.77
N LEU A 43 -18.74 2.78 6.89
CA LEU A 43 -20.06 2.57 7.46
C LEU A 43 -20.07 3.08 8.90
N ASP A 44 -20.92 4.05 9.16
CA ASP A 44 -21.17 4.56 10.50
C ASP A 44 -22.15 3.59 11.20
N ILE A 45 -21.72 3.03 12.33
CA ILE A 45 -22.51 2.06 13.11
C ILE A 45 -23.33 2.80 14.17
N VAL A 46 -22.68 3.66 14.95
CA VAL A 46 -23.27 4.61 15.90
C VAL A 46 -22.57 5.96 15.76
N GLU A 47 -23.09 7.03 16.36
CA GLU A 47 -22.52 8.39 16.25
C GLU A 47 -21.01 8.45 16.61
N ASP A 48 -20.57 7.58 17.52
CA ASP A 48 -19.18 7.50 17.99
C ASP A 48 -18.35 6.38 17.33
N ILE A 49 -18.95 5.49 16.53
CA ILE A 49 -18.25 4.33 15.95
C ILE A 49 -18.48 4.26 14.45
N SER A 50 -17.40 4.38 13.70
CA SER A 50 -17.37 4.18 12.25
C SER A 50 -16.48 2.98 11.92
N THR A 51 -16.87 2.19 10.93
CA THR A 51 -16.09 1.07 10.42
C THR A 51 -15.71 1.34 8.98
N TYR A 52 -14.53 0.90 8.55
CA TYR A 52 -14.11 1.02 7.17
C TYR A 52 -13.46 -0.26 6.68
N ALA A 53 -13.67 -0.55 5.40
CA ALA A 53 -13.05 -1.67 4.72
C ALA A 53 -12.46 -1.18 3.40
N GLU A 54 -11.24 -1.60 3.11
CA GLU A 54 -10.49 -1.20 1.93
C GLU A 54 -9.83 -2.41 1.30
N ILE A 55 -9.84 -2.47 -0.03
CA ILE A 55 -9.15 -3.48 -0.82
C ILE A 55 -8.23 -2.76 -1.79
N HIS A 56 -6.95 -3.09 -1.76
CA HIS A 56 -5.91 -2.49 -2.56
C HIS A 56 -5.25 -3.54 -3.44
N TYR A 57 -5.05 -3.19 -4.69
CA TYR A 57 -4.25 -3.95 -5.62
C TYR A 57 -2.97 -3.18 -5.94
N GLN A 58 -1.85 -3.88 -5.86
CA GLN A 58 -0.52 -3.36 -6.12
C GLN A 58 0.15 -4.24 -7.18
N LYS A 59 0.52 -3.63 -8.31
CA LYS A 59 1.30 -4.29 -9.35
C LYS A 59 2.77 -3.90 -9.19
N GLY A 60 3.57 -4.80 -8.62
CA GLY A 60 5.01 -4.63 -8.42
C GLY A 60 5.80 -5.81 -8.96
N ASN A 61 6.94 -5.55 -9.60
CA ASN A 61 7.75 -6.54 -10.32
C ASN A 61 8.33 -7.67 -9.44
N LYS A 62 8.12 -7.61 -8.11
CA LYS A 62 8.57 -8.61 -7.11
C LYS A 62 7.53 -8.94 -6.02
N ALA A 63 6.30 -8.44 -6.12
CA ALA A 63 5.30 -8.64 -5.06
C ALA A 63 4.58 -9.99 -5.24
N LYS A 64 4.88 -10.97 -4.37
CA LYS A 64 4.25 -12.31 -4.36
C LYS A 64 2.75 -12.30 -4.02
N SER A 65 2.23 -11.19 -3.49
CA SER A 65 0.82 -11.02 -3.12
C SER A 65 0.34 -9.64 -3.60
N PRO A 66 -0.30 -9.56 -4.78
CA PRO A 66 -0.67 -8.29 -5.38
C PRO A 66 -1.94 -7.66 -4.81
N PHE A 67 -2.66 -8.36 -3.92
CA PHE A 67 -3.87 -7.84 -3.26
C PHE A 67 -3.63 -7.68 -1.75
N ASN A 68 -4.14 -6.60 -1.19
CA ASN A 68 -4.16 -6.31 0.24
C ASN A 68 -5.60 -5.95 0.61
N ALA A 69 -6.09 -6.45 1.73
CA ALA A 69 -7.38 -6.08 2.28
C ALA A 69 -7.17 -5.57 3.70
N THR A 70 -7.80 -4.45 4.02
CA THR A 70 -7.72 -3.77 5.32
C THR A 70 -9.13 -3.59 5.83
N ILE A 71 -9.33 -3.85 7.12
CA ILE A 71 -10.56 -3.53 7.82
C ILE A 71 -10.17 -2.79 9.10
N GLY A 72 -10.91 -1.73 9.43
CA GLY A 72 -10.66 -0.91 10.60
C GLY A 72 -11.93 -0.42 11.24
N VAL A 73 -11.79 -0.06 12.51
CA VAL A 73 -12.85 0.54 13.33
C VAL A 73 -12.27 1.82 13.92
N CYS A 74 -12.94 2.93 13.67
CA CYS A 74 -12.70 4.20 14.34
C CYS A 74 -13.72 4.37 15.46
N VAL A 75 -13.22 4.69 16.65
CA VAL A 75 -14.03 5.11 17.79
C VAL A 75 -13.66 6.56 18.08
N SER A 76 -14.64 7.46 17.92
CA SER A 76 -14.54 8.85 18.34
C SER A 76 -14.93 8.92 19.82
N CYS A 77 -14.15 9.66 20.63
CA CYS A 77 -14.40 9.86 22.06
C CYS A 77 -14.30 11.35 22.37
#